data_AF-A0A519QKL8-F1
#
_entry.id   AF-A0A519QKL8-F1
#
_cell.length_a   1.000
_cell.length_b   1.000
_cell.length_c   1.000
_cell.angle_alpha   90.00
_cell.angle_beta   90.00
_cell.angle_gamma   90.00
#
_symmetry.space_group_name_H-M   'P 1'
#
loop_
_entity.id
_entity.type
_entity.pdbx_description
1 polymer ?
#
loop_
_entity_poly.entity_id
_entity_poly.type
_entity_poly.pdbx_seq_one_letter_code
_entity_poly.pdbx_strand_id
1 'polypeptide(L)'
;MTGYINKLITIEFSDRKTLETGFLIDFSRDWILLKSNPIDFVIDGFTIIRNKNIEAIYREEAEKFKEEVLRLKNLVPNENDKIPLKDIQTIFN
;
A
#
# COMPACT_ATOMS: atom_id res chain seq x y z
N MET A 1 -4.50 10.73 -3.98
CA MET A 1 -4.00 9.71 -3.02
C MET A 1 -4.30 10.02 -1.56
N THR A 2 -4.32 11.28 -1.10
CA THR A 2 -4.58 11.62 0.33
C THR A 2 -5.83 10.98 0.91
N GLY A 3 -6.93 10.88 0.15
CA GLY A 3 -8.16 10.21 0.58
C GLY A 3 -8.08 8.69 0.77
N TYR A 4 -6.94 8.08 0.43
CA TYR A 4 -6.67 6.64 0.55
C TYR A 4 -5.68 6.29 1.67
N ILE A 5 -5.13 7.26 2.39
CA ILE A 5 -4.27 6.98 3.56
C ILE A 5 -5.00 6.07 4.55
N ASN A 6 -4.29 5.06 5.06
CA ASN A 6 -4.77 4.01 5.95
C ASN A 6 -5.93 3.16 5.41
N LYS A 7 -6.17 3.19 4.09
CA LYS A 7 -7.16 2.35 3.41
C LYS A 7 -6.46 1.29 2.58
N LEU A 8 -7.12 0.15 2.41
CA LEU A 8 -6.66 -0.89 1.52
C LEU A 8 -6.89 -0.45 0.07
N ILE A 9 -5.84 -0.52 -0.74
CA ILE A 9 -5.87 -0.19 -2.17
C ILE A 9 -5.20 -1.30 -2.97
N THR A 10 -5.55 -1.36 -4.24
CA THR A 10 -4.89 -2.21 -5.23
C THR A 10 -4.23 -1.33 -6.28
N ILE A 11 -3.00 -1.67 -6.66
CA ILE A 11 -2.18 -0.97 -7.63
C ILE A 11 -1.94 -1.87 -8.84
N GLU A 12 -2.26 -1.34 -10.01
CA GLU A 12 -1.97 -1.93 -11.31
C GLU A 12 -0.76 -1.26 -11.96
N PHE A 13 0.00 -2.03 -12.73
CA PHE A 13 1.26 -1.61 -13.32
C PHE A 13 1.23 -1.77 -14.83
N SER A 14 1.80 -0.79 -15.54
CA SER A 14 1.88 -0.83 -17.00
C SER A 14 2.93 -1.81 -17.52
N ASP A 15 3.92 -2.18 -16.69
CA ASP A 15 5.07 -3.01 -17.07
C ASP A 15 4.94 -4.48 -16.63
N ARG A 16 3.94 -4.82 -15.81
CA ARG A 16 3.72 -6.18 -15.30
C ARG A 16 2.24 -6.44 -14.99
N LYS A 17 1.80 -7.68 -15.14
CA LYS A 17 0.42 -8.09 -14.85
C LYS A 17 0.12 -8.31 -13.37
N THR A 18 1.13 -8.30 -12.51
CA THR A 18 0.96 -8.55 -11.07
C THR A 18 0.44 -7.29 -10.39
N LEU A 19 -0.69 -7.42 -9.71
CA LEU A 19 -1.27 -6.38 -8.87
C LEU A 19 -0.59 -6.38 -7.50
N GLU A 20 -0.48 -5.20 -6.89
CA GLU A 20 -0.03 -5.07 -5.50
C GLU A 20 -1.20 -4.57 -4.65
N THR A 21 -1.55 -5.30 -3.60
CA THR A 21 -2.61 -4.91 -2.66
C THR A 21 -2.00 -4.61 -1.30
N GLY A 22 -2.44 -3.54 -0.65
CA GLY A 22 -1.96 -3.20 0.69
C GLY A 22 -2.61 -1.94 1.24
N PHE A 23 -2.39 -1.68 2.52
CA PHE A 23 -2.79 -0.42 3.12
C PHE A 23 -1.85 0.68 2.69
N LEU A 24 -2.38 1.78 2.15
CA LEU A 24 -1.56 2.95 1.85
C LEU A 24 -1.11 3.62 3.15
N ILE A 25 0.17 3.51 3.47
CA ILE A 25 0.75 4.09 4.69
C ILE A 25 1.19 5.53 4.44
N ASP A 26 1.94 5.73 3.36
CA ASP A 26 2.45 7.03 2.96
C ASP A 26 2.76 7.07 1.46
N PHE A 27 2.89 8.26 0.90
CA PHE A 27 3.29 8.47 -0.47
C PHE A 27 4.02 9.80 -0.65
N SER A 28 4.93 9.83 -1.62
CA SER A 28 5.58 11.05 -2.11
C SER A 28 5.33 11.19 -3.61
N ARG A 29 6.01 12.16 -4.24
CA ARG A 29 5.98 12.32 -5.70
C ARG A 29 6.46 11.06 -6.41
N ASP A 30 7.46 10.38 -5.85
CA ASP A 30 8.17 9.30 -6.53
C ASP A 30 7.86 7.91 -5.97
N TRP A 31 7.38 7.83 -4.72
CA TRP A 31 7.25 6.58 -3.99
C TRP A 31 5.90 6.40 -3.32
N ILE A 32 5.48 5.15 -3.14
CA ILE A 32 4.37 4.72 -2.31
C ILE A 32 4.89 3.68 -1.31
N LEU A 33 4.44 3.79 -0.06
CA LEU A 33 4.63 2.78 0.97
C LEU A 33 3.30 2.09 1.25
N LEU A 34 3.30 0.77 1.06
CA LEU A 34 2.20 -0.10 1.42
C LEU A 34 2.58 -0.98 2.60
N LYS A 35 1.63 -1.24 3.49
CA LYS A 35 1.65 -2.43 4.36
C LYS A 35 0.94 -3.55 3.61
N SER A 36 1.69 -4.57 3.24
CA SER A 36 1.32 -5.40 2.09
C SER A 36 0.32 -6.48 2.47
N ASN A 37 -0.62 -6.72 1.57
CA ASN A 37 -1.62 -7.78 1.66
C ASN A 37 -1.53 -8.67 0.40
N PRO A 38 -0.48 -9.49 0.26
CA PRO A 38 -0.23 -10.25 -0.97
C PRO A 38 -1.26 -11.36 -1.22
N ILE A 39 -1.87 -11.87 -0.15
CA ILE A 39 -2.93 -12.88 -0.18
C ILE A 39 -4.03 -12.43 0.77
N ASP A 40 -5.27 -12.80 0.48
CA ASP A 40 -6.45 -12.40 1.25
C ASP A 40 -6.25 -12.54 2.76
N PHE A 41 -6.47 -11.43 3.47
CA PHE A 41 -6.45 -11.34 4.93
C PHE A 41 -5.11 -11.64 5.62
N VAL A 42 -4.01 -11.73 4.86
CA VAL A 42 -2.65 -11.92 5.38
C VAL A 42 -1.83 -10.65 5.15
N ILE A 43 -1.35 -10.04 6.23
CA ILE A 43 -0.37 -8.95 6.12
C ILE A 43 1.03 -9.53 6.14
N ASP A 44 1.86 -9.12 5.18
CA ASP A 44 3.23 -9.55 5.06
C ASP A 44 4.15 -8.35 4.81
N GLY A 45 4.72 -7.82 5.91
CA GLY A 45 5.68 -6.73 5.87
C GLY A 45 5.18 -5.47 5.14
N PHE A 46 6.11 -4.83 4.44
CA PHE A 46 5.90 -3.58 3.72
C PHE A 46 6.46 -3.66 2.30
N THR A 47 5.79 -3.01 1.35
CA THR A 47 6.25 -2.87 -0.03
C THR A 47 6.42 -1.39 -0.35
N ILE A 48 7.59 -1.03 -0.89
CA ILE A 48 7.86 0.29 -1.43
C ILE A 48 7.81 0.21 -2.95
N ILE A 49 7.01 1.08 -3.55
CA ILE A 49 6.73 1.07 -4.99
C ILE A 49 7.14 2.42 -5.57
N ARG A 50 7.85 2.39 -6.70
CA ARG A 50 8.15 3.61 -7.47
C ARG A 50 6.98 3.95 -8.39
N ASN A 51 6.56 5.22 -8.40
CA ASN A 51 5.37 5.65 -9.12
C ASN A 51 5.46 5.54 -10.66
N LYS A 52 6.68 5.42 -11.21
CA LYS A 52 6.94 5.55 -12.66
C LYS A 52 6.13 4.58 -13.54
N ASN A 53 5.81 3.39 -13.04
CA ASN A 53 5.14 2.32 -13.81
C ASN A 53 3.72 2.04 -13.30
N ILE A 54 3.15 2.90 -12.45
CA ILE A 54 1.78 2.71 -11.96
C ILE A 54 0.82 3.12 -13.08
N GLU A 55 -0.07 2.20 -13.44
CA GLU A 55 -1.12 2.44 -14.43
C GLU A 55 -2.40 2.94 -13.74
N ALA A 56 -2.82 2.28 -12.67
CA ALA A 56 -4.02 2.63 -11.93
C ALA A 56 -3.88 2.33 -10.43
N ILE A 57 -4.62 3.08 -9.62
CA ILE A 57 -4.83 2.81 -8.20
C ILE A 57 -6.33 2.83 -7.97
N TYR A 58 -6.89 1.74 -7.47
CA TYR A 58 -8.32 1.61 -7.24
C TYR A 58 -8.64 1.00 -5.88
N ARG A 59 -9.89 1.25 -5.46
CA ARG A 59 -10.47 0.77 -4.22
C ARG A 59 -11.96 0.55 -4.45
N GLU A 60 -12.31 -0.68 -4.75
CA GLU A 60 -13.69 -1.10 -5.01
C GLU A 60 -14.25 -1.88 -3.80
N GLU A 61 -15.37 -2.57 -4.00
CA GLU A 61 -16.01 -3.35 -2.93
C GLU A 61 -15.12 -4.48 -2.41
N ALA A 62 -14.29 -5.08 -3.26
CA ALA A 62 -13.35 -6.13 -2.86
C ALA A 62 -12.32 -5.62 -1.85
N GLU A 63 -11.69 -4.48 -2.11
CA GLU A 63 -10.71 -3.88 -1.18
C GLU A 63 -11.38 -3.45 0.11
N LYS A 64 -12.58 -2.85 0.05
CA LYS A 64 -13.34 -2.45 1.24
C LYS A 64 -13.67 -3.66 2.12
N PHE A 65 -14.10 -4.76 1.53
CA PHE A 65 -14.41 -5.99 2.26
C PHE A 65 -13.17 -6.57 2.93
N LYS A 66 -12.05 -6.71 2.20
CA LYS A 66 -10.78 -7.20 2.76
C LYS A 66 -10.28 -6.29 3.88
N GLU A 67 -10.41 -4.99 3.71
CA GLU A 67 -10.06 -4.00 4.73
C GLU A 67 -10.82 -4.24 6.04
N GLU A 68 -12.13 -4.46 5.98
CA GLU A 68 -12.95 -4.69 7.17
C GLU A 68 -12.53 -5.97 7.91
N VAL A 69 -12.26 -7.06 7.17
CA VAL A 69 -11.75 -8.30 7.77
C VAL A 69 -10.39 -8.08 8.43
N LEU A 70 -9.48 -7.35 7.78
CA LEU A 70 -8.17 -7.03 8.34
C LEU A 70 -8.27 -6.14 9.60
N ARG A 71 -9.22 -5.19 9.62
CA ARG A 71 -9.54 -4.37 10.80
C ARG A 71 -10.02 -5.21 11.97
N LEU A 72 -10.93 -6.16 11.73
CA LEU A 72 -11.40 -7.10 12.76
C LEU A 72 -10.27 -7.98 13.32
N LYS A 73 -9.24 -8.26 12.52
CA LYS A 73 -8.04 -8.99 12.94
C LYS A 73 -6.98 -8.11 13.63
N ASN A 74 -7.25 -6.82 13.83
CA ASN A 74 -6.29 -5.82 14.31
C ASN A 74 -5.01 -5.72 13.45
N LEU A 75 -5.10 -6.04 12.16
CA LEU A 75 -3.99 -5.99 11.21
C LEU A 75 -3.99 -4.68 10.42
N VAL A 76 -4.03 -3.55 11.14
CA VAL A 76 -4.15 -2.21 10.56
C VAL A 76 -2.81 -1.45 10.57
N PRO A 77 -2.68 -0.40 9.73
CA PRO A 77 -1.61 0.58 9.86
C PRO A 77 -1.58 1.25 11.24
N ASN A 78 -0.39 1.58 11.72
CA ASN A 78 -0.19 2.45 12.88
C ASN A 78 0.84 3.56 12.57
N GLU A 79 0.97 4.56 13.45
CA GLU A 79 1.86 5.71 13.20
C GLU A 79 3.35 5.33 13.10
N ASN A 80 3.78 4.24 13.72
CA ASN A 80 5.17 3.76 13.65
C ASN A 80 5.48 3.06 12.31
N ASP A 81 4.46 2.79 11.48
CA ASP A 81 4.65 2.19 10.16
C ASP A 81 5.17 3.22 9.14
N LYS A 82 5.14 4.52 9.44
CA LYS A 82 5.59 5.59 8.54
C LYS A 82 7.11 5.71 8.54
N ILE A 83 7.69 5.82 7.35
CA ILE A 83 9.11 6.12 7.14
C ILE A 83 9.28 7.28 6.16
N PRO A 84 10.42 7.99 6.16
CA PRO A 84 10.69 9.02 5.16
C PRO A 84 10.76 8.46 3.73
N LEU A 85 9.97 9.04 2.81
CA LEU A 85 9.94 8.66 1.39
C LEU A 85 10.56 9.72 0.46
N LYS A 86 11.70 10.30 0.86
CA LYS A 86 12.36 11.40 0.13
C LYS A 86 13.29 10.88 -0.95
N ASP A 87 14.19 9.98 -0.57
CA ASP A 87 15.20 9.38 -1.44
C ASP A 87 15.59 7.99 -0.93
N ILE A 88 16.35 7.26 -1.74
CA ILE A 88 16.75 5.88 -1.44
C ILE A 88 17.57 5.79 -0.15
N GLN A 89 18.36 6.82 0.19
CA GLN A 89 19.17 6.82 1.40
C GLN A 89 18.29 6.97 2.63
N THR A 90 17.27 7.83 2.58
CA THR A 90 16.32 8.00 3.69
C THR A 90 15.37 6.83 3.89
N ILE A 91 15.21 5.98 2.87
CA ILE A 91 14.35 4.79 2.92
C ILE A 91 15.09 3.61 3.59
N PHE A 92 16.40 3.47 3.37
CA PHE A 92 17.19 2.34 3.87
C PHE A 92 18.04 2.63 5.12
N ASN A 93 18.14 3.89 5.56
CA ASN A 93 18.91 4.28 6.75
C ASN A 93 18.03 4.47 7.99
#